data_AF-A0A183LTP9-F1
#
_entry.id   AF-A0A183LTP9-F1
#
_cell.length_a   1.000
_cell.length_b   1.000
_cell.length_c   1.000
_cell.angle_alpha   90.00
_cell.angle_beta   90.00
_cell.angle_gamma   90.00
#
_symmetry.space_group_name_H-M   'P 1'
#
loop_
_entity.id
_entity.type
_entity.pdbx_description
1 polymer ?
#
loop_
_entity_poly.entity_id
_entity_poly.type
_entity_poly.pdbx_seq_one_letter_code
_entity_poly.pdbx_strand_id
1 'polypeptide(L)'
;MKTSTFEGKRGIQWTALNQLDDLDFADDLALLSHTHEQMQIKTASVAAVSASVGLSIHKGKTKVLKFKAENSNSITVDGETLEDVESFTYLGSIIDEQGGSDADVKARIGKARTALLQLKNIWNSK
;
A
#
# COMPACT_ATOMS: atom_id res chain seq x y z
N MET A 1 -11.35 11.78 6.64
CA MET A 1 -10.00 11.27 6.31
C MET A 1 -9.14 12.30 5.58
N LYS A 2 -9.62 13.00 4.53
CA LYS A 2 -8.82 14.03 3.82
C LYS A 2 -8.22 15.15 4.69
N THR A 3 -8.74 15.38 5.89
CA THR A 3 -8.20 16.36 6.85
C THR A 3 -7.01 15.83 7.68
N SER A 4 -6.81 14.51 7.80
CA SER A 4 -5.74 13.92 8.63
C SER A 4 -4.37 13.88 7.92
N THR A 5 -4.36 14.07 6.60
CA THR A 5 -3.13 14.14 5.78
C THR A 5 -2.68 15.57 5.47
N PHE A 6 -3.51 16.59 5.77
CA PHE A 6 -3.29 17.97 5.33
C PHE A 6 -2.33 18.80 6.21
N GLU A 7 -1.97 18.32 7.40
CA GLU A 7 -1.01 19.00 8.27
C GLU A 7 0.43 18.78 7.79
N GLY A 8 0.82 19.55 6.77
CA GLY A 8 2.18 19.59 6.24
C GLY A 8 2.41 18.70 5.01
N LYS A 9 3.42 19.06 4.22
CA LYS A 9 3.85 18.36 3.01
C LYS A 9 4.54 17.03 3.34
N ARG A 10 3.77 16.02 3.77
CA ARG A 10 4.25 14.71 4.24
C ARG A 10 4.01 13.56 3.24
N GLY A 11 3.57 13.87 2.02
CA GLY A 11 3.33 12.90 0.95
C GLY A 11 4.54 12.70 0.04
N ILE A 12 4.48 11.67 -0.81
CA ILE A 12 5.51 11.42 -1.81
C ILE A 12 5.41 12.49 -2.90
N GLN A 13 6.55 13.02 -3.37
CA GLN A 13 6.53 14.01 -4.44
C GLN A 13 6.05 13.36 -5.74
N TRP A 14 4.93 13.84 -6.27
CA TRP A 14 4.34 13.32 -7.51
C TRP A 14 4.68 14.21 -8.71
N THR A 15 4.59 15.53 -8.53
CA THR A 15 5.00 16.52 -9.55
C THR A 15 5.86 17.61 -8.92
N ALA A 16 6.30 18.59 -9.72
CA ALA A 16 7.08 19.73 -9.23
C ALA A 16 6.37 20.51 -8.09
N LEU A 17 5.03 20.50 -8.08
CA LEU A 17 4.24 21.27 -7.12
C LEU A 17 3.34 20.40 -6.22
N ASN A 18 3.08 19.15 -6.60
CA ASN A 18 2.11 18.30 -5.92
C ASN A 18 2.78 17.11 -5.20
N GLN A 19 2.15 16.72 -4.09
CA GLN A 19 2.46 15.49 -3.37
C GLN A 19 1.28 14.53 -3.44
N LEU A 20 1.59 13.24 -3.30
CA LEU A 20 0.65 12.15 -3.17
C LEU A 20 0.74 11.63 -1.73
N ASP A 21 -0.31 11.90 -0.95
CA ASP A 21 -0.34 11.61 0.48
C ASP A 21 -0.93 10.24 0.82
N ASP A 22 -1.89 9.81 0.02
CA ASP A 22 -2.65 8.60 0.24
C ASP A 22 -3.35 8.11 -1.05
N LEU A 23 -3.79 6.85 -1.01
CA LEU A 23 -4.69 6.22 -1.97
C LEU A 23 -5.80 5.51 -1.19
N ASP A 24 -7.06 5.75 -1.51
CA ASP A 24 -8.20 5.12 -0.86
C ASP A 24 -9.08 4.35 -1.87
N PHE A 25 -9.57 3.18 -1.45
CA PHE A 25 -10.57 2.42 -2.20
C PHE A 25 -11.48 1.64 -1.24
N ALA A 26 -12.77 1.94 -1.28
CA ALA A 26 -13.76 1.37 -0.35
C ALA A 26 -13.32 1.55 1.12
N ASP A 27 -13.07 0.46 1.84
CA ASP A 27 -12.60 0.44 3.22
C ASP A 27 -11.07 0.38 3.38
N ASP A 28 -10.32 0.25 2.27
CA ASP A 28 -8.86 0.21 2.27
C ASP A 28 -8.25 1.60 2.08
N LEU A 29 -7.15 1.85 2.81
CA LEU A 29 -6.34 3.06 2.74
C LEU A 29 -4.84 2.70 2.69
N ALA A 30 -4.14 3.27 1.71
CA ALA A 30 -2.68 3.26 1.65
C ALA A 30 -2.14 4.66 1.94
N LEU A 31 -1.30 4.79 2.97
CA LEU A 31 -0.64 6.05 3.33
C LEU A 31 0.78 6.09 2.74
N LEU A 32 1.14 7.22 2.14
CA LEU A 32 2.42 7.40 1.47
C LEU A 32 3.23 8.51 2.14
N SER A 33 4.48 8.21 2.48
CA SER A 33 5.39 9.12 3.20
C SER A 33 6.83 8.96 2.74
N HIS A 34 7.62 10.03 2.84
CA HIS A 34 9.07 9.99 2.54
C HIS A 34 9.92 9.52 3.71
N THR A 35 9.49 9.77 4.93
CA THR A 35 10.25 9.42 6.14
C THR A 35 9.46 8.50 7.07
N HIS A 36 10.18 7.68 7.83
CA HIS A 36 9.59 6.82 8.85
C HIS A 36 8.80 7.63 9.90
N GLU A 37 9.32 8.79 10.33
CA GLU A 37 8.63 9.68 11.27
C GLU A 37 7.30 10.16 10.71
N GLN A 38 7.27 10.58 9.43
CA GLN A 38 6.03 10.98 8.76
C GLN A 38 5.03 9.82 8.68
N MET A 39 5.52 8.60 8.40
CA MET A 39 4.68 7.40 8.38
C MET A 39 4.04 7.16 9.75
N GLN A 40 4.82 7.18 10.84
CA GLN A 40 4.30 7.00 12.21
C GLN A 40 3.27 8.07 12.57
N ILE A 41 3.54 9.35 12.25
CA ILE A 41 2.61 10.46 12.49
C ILE A 41 1.30 10.26 11.71
N LYS A 42 1.38 9.90 10.42
CA LYS A 42 0.19 9.68 9.59
C LYS A 42 -0.65 8.52 10.13
N THR A 43 -0.02 7.39 10.47
CA THR A 43 -0.73 6.23 11.01
C THR A 43 -1.41 6.55 12.34
N ALA A 44 -0.73 7.27 13.25
CA ALA A 44 -1.33 7.71 14.51
C ALA A 44 -2.49 8.69 14.30
N SER A 45 -2.35 9.63 13.36
CA SER A 45 -3.40 10.60 13.00
C SER A 45 -4.64 9.88 12.45
N VAL A 46 -4.46 8.92 11.53
CA VAL A 46 -5.56 8.13 10.98
C VAL A 46 -6.22 7.27 12.05
N ALA A 47 -5.45 6.67 12.97
CA ALA A 47 -6.01 5.90 14.08
C ALA A 47 -6.91 6.77 14.97
N ALA A 48 -6.43 7.96 15.38
CA ALA A 48 -7.18 8.88 16.21
C ALA A 48 -8.46 9.39 15.52
N VAL A 49 -8.37 9.78 14.25
CA VAL A 49 -9.54 10.25 13.48
C VAL A 49 -10.54 9.12 13.25
N SER A 50 -10.08 7.91 12.96
CA SER A 50 -10.96 6.73 12.82
C SER A 50 -11.70 6.45 14.11
N ALA A 51 -11.00 6.45 15.25
CA ALA A 51 -11.60 6.23 16.56
C ALA A 51 -12.70 7.28 16.88
N SER A 52 -12.48 8.55 16.50
CA SER A 52 -13.46 9.62 16.72
C SER A 52 -14.80 9.42 16.01
N VAL A 53 -14.82 8.62 14.93
CA VAL A 53 -16.04 8.28 14.18
C VAL A 53 -16.50 6.84 14.42
N GLY A 54 -15.94 6.17 15.43
CA GLY A 54 -16.29 4.79 15.79
C GLY A 54 -15.70 3.71 14.88
N LEU A 55 -14.66 4.04 14.09
CA LEU A 55 -13.92 3.09 13.26
C LEU A 55 -12.60 2.69 13.95
N SER A 56 -12.08 1.52 13.61
CA SER A 56 -10.82 1.01 14.14
C SER A 56 -9.92 0.47 13.02
N ILE A 57 -8.62 0.71 13.12
CA ILE A 57 -7.64 0.14 12.19
C ILE A 57 -7.45 -1.34 12.52
N HIS A 58 -7.59 -2.21 11.52
CA HIS A 58 -7.34 -3.64 11.68
C HIS A 58 -5.84 -3.94 11.61
N LYS A 59 -5.16 -3.90 12.76
CA LYS A 59 -3.70 -4.04 12.91
C LYS A 59 -3.10 -5.26 12.20
N GLY A 60 -3.75 -6.42 12.28
CA GLY A 60 -3.28 -7.64 11.60
C GLY A 60 -3.37 -7.62 10.06
N LYS A 61 -4.17 -6.71 9.48
CA LYS A 61 -4.31 -6.52 8.03
C LYS A 61 -3.47 -5.36 7.52
N THR A 62 -3.22 -4.35 8.35
CA THR A 62 -2.36 -3.23 8.03
C THR A 62 -0.91 -3.69 7.93
N LYS A 63 -0.27 -3.41 6.79
CA LYS A 63 1.13 -3.75 6.51
C LYS A 63 1.93 -2.49 6.27
N VAL A 64 3.22 -2.56 6.57
CA VAL A 64 4.20 -1.52 6.27
C VAL A 64 5.12 -2.03 5.18
N LEU A 65 5.20 -1.29 4.07
CA LEU A 65 6.13 -1.57 2.99
C LEU A 65 7.13 -0.43 2.91
N LYS A 66 8.42 -0.76 2.84
CA LYS A 66 9.52 0.19 2.81
C LYS A 66 10.30 0.02 1.52
N PHE A 67 10.45 1.08 0.72
CA PHE A 67 11.24 1.05 -0.51
C PHE A 67 12.66 1.52 -0.24
N LYS A 68 13.66 0.66 -0.48
CA LYS A 68 15.10 1.01 -0.43
C LYS A 68 15.53 1.74 0.85
N ALA A 69 14.85 1.49 1.98
CA ALA A 69 15.12 2.17 3.24
C ALA A 69 15.83 1.22 4.20
N GLU A 70 16.98 1.64 4.74
CA GLU A 70 17.75 0.86 5.72
C GLU A 70 17.21 0.96 7.16
N ASN A 71 16.11 1.69 7.37
CA ASN A 71 15.60 1.96 8.71
C ASN A 71 14.73 0.80 9.24
N SER A 72 15.24 0.13 10.27
CA SER A 72 14.62 -0.98 10.99
C SER A 72 13.59 -0.56 12.05
N ASN A 73 13.32 0.74 12.20
CA ASN A 73 12.29 1.20 13.12
C ASN A 73 10.93 0.63 12.73
N SER A 74 10.19 0.18 13.74
CA SER A 74 8.84 -0.35 13.59
C SER A 74 7.81 0.78 13.64
N ILE A 75 6.74 0.65 12.85
CA ILE A 75 5.54 1.48 12.99
C ILE A 75 4.59 0.80 13.97
N THR A 76 4.00 1.59 14.86
CA THR A 76 3.09 1.09 15.91
C THR A 76 1.73 1.78 15.86
N VAL A 77 0.67 1.04 16.23
CA VAL A 77 -0.69 1.55 16.41
C VAL A 77 -1.26 0.99 17.71
N ASP A 78 -1.68 1.87 18.61
CA ASP A 78 -2.17 1.52 19.95
C ASP A 78 -1.26 0.53 20.70
N GLY A 79 0.07 0.73 20.60
CA GLY A 79 1.08 -0.10 21.24
C GLY A 79 1.42 -1.42 20.53
N GLU A 80 0.75 -1.76 19.43
CA GLU A 80 1.07 -2.95 18.63
C GLU A 80 1.91 -2.58 17.41
N THR A 81 2.95 -3.36 17.15
CA THR A 81 3.80 -3.22 15.96
C THR A 81 3.08 -3.78 14.73
N LEU A 82 3.06 -2.98 13.66
CA LEU A 82 2.57 -3.41 12.35
C LEU A 82 3.61 -4.29 11.66
N GLU A 83 3.16 -5.26 10.86
CA GLU A 83 4.04 -6.16 10.12
C GLU A 83 4.70 -5.41 8.95
N ASP A 84 6.04 -5.45 8.92
CA ASP A 84 6.83 -5.05 7.76
C ASP A 84 6.79 -6.18 6.71
N VAL A 85 6.48 -5.84 5.45
CA VAL A 85 6.41 -6.79 4.33
C VAL A 85 7.33 -6.35 3.21
N GLU A 86 7.89 -7.31 2.48
CA GLU A 86 8.71 -7.06 1.27
C GLU A 86 7.85 -6.88 0.01
N SER A 87 6.61 -7.39 0.03
CA SER A 87 5.68 -7.33 -1.09
C SER A 87 4.25 -7.22 -0.58
N PHE A 88 3.44 -6.44 -1.28
CA PHE A 88 2.03 -6.27 -1.01
C PHE A 88 1.23 -6.23 -2.31
N THR A 89 0.04 -6.84 -2.33
CA THR A 89 -0.86 -6.75 -3.48
C THR A 89 -1.98 -5.76 -3.16
N TYR A 90 -1.98 -4.62 -3.86
CA TYR A 90 -3.03 -3.60 -3.72
C TYR A 90 -3.82 -3.49 -5.02
N LEU A 91 -5.14 -3.66 -4.94
CA LEU A 91 -6.06 -3.62 -6.10
C LEU A 91 -5.60 -4.51 -7.27
N GLY A 92 -5.01 -5.67 -6.95
CA GLY A 92 -4.53 -6.64 -7.93
C GLY A 92 -3.16 -6.32 -8.56
N SER A 93 -2.53 -5.20 -8.19
CA SER A 93 -1.16 -4.86 -8.58
C SER A 93 -0.19 -5.25 -7.47
N ILE A 94 0.91 -5.90 -7.85
CA ILE A 94 2.00 -6.23 -6.91
C ILE A 94 2.90 -5.02 -6.76
N ILE A 95 3.16 -4.64 -5.51
CA ILE A 95 4.09 -3.59 -5.13
C ILE A 95 5.13 -4.26 -4.24
N ASP A 96 6.41 -4.18 -4.62
CA ASP A 96 7.51 -4.79 -3.89
C ASP A 96 8.51 -3.73 -3.39
N GLU A 97 9.37 -4.10 -2.45
CA GLU A 97 10.37 -3.22 -1.85
C GLU A 97 11.36 -2.62 -2.87
N GLN A 98 11.50 -3.25 -4.04
CA GLN A 98 12.35 -2.75 -5.13
C GLN A 98 11.75 -1.50 -5.78
N GLY A 99 10.43 -1.31 -5.65
CA GLY A 99 9.68 -0.16 -6.19
C GLY A 99 9.50 -0.21 -7.71
N GLY A 100 9.79 -1.37 -8.31
CA GLY A 100 9.66 -1.61 -9.74
C GLY A 100 8.33 -2.26 -10.10
N SER A 101 8.05 -2.37 -11.40
CA SER A 101 6.86 -3.09 -11.90
C SER A 101 7.16 -4.55 -12.27
N ASP A 102 8.40 -5.00 -12.14
CA ASP A 102 8.87 -6.27 -12.69
C ASP A 102 8.11 -7.48 -12.12
N ALA A 103 7.91 -7.50 -10.79
CA ALA A 103 7.15 -8.55 -10.14
C ALA A 103 5.69 -8.60 -10.62
N ASP A 104 5.04 -7.45 -10.71
CA ASP A 104 3.65 -7.34 -11.19
C ASP A 104 3.51 -7.76 -12.65
N VAL A 105 4.38 -7.26 -13.54
CA VAL A 105 4.41 -7.61 -14.96
C VAL A 105 4.61 -9.11 -15.14
N LYS A 106 5.57 -9.70 -14.42
CA LYS A 106 5.83 -11.14 -14.48
C LYS A 106 4.62 -11.95 -14.00
N ALA A 107 3.97 -11.53 -12.91
CA ALA A 107 2.78 -12.19 -12.40
C ALA A 107 1.61 -12.11 -13.39
N ARG A 108 1.37 -10.94 -14.00
CA ARG A 108 0.33 -10.75 -15.02
C ARG A 108 0.55 -11.58 -16.27
N ILE A 109 1.80 -11.66 -16.76
CA ILE A 109 2.17 -12.54 -17.88
C ILE A 109 1.91 -14.01 -17.53
N GLY A 110 2.26 -14.44 -16.32
CA GLY A 110 2.00 -15.80 -15.85
C GLY A 110 0.51 -16.14 -15.82
N LYS A 111 -0.33 -15.24 -15.28
CA LYS A 111 -1.79 -15.38 -15.26
C LYS A 111 -2.36 -15.46 -16.68
N ALA A 112 -1.95 -14.57 -17.58
CA ALA A 112 -2.40 -14.56 -18.97
C ALA A 112 -2.02 -15.85 -19.72
N ARG A 113 -0.78 -16.34 -19.55
CA ARG A 113 -0.34 -17.63 -20.13
C ARG A 113 -1.18 -18.80 -19.63
N THR A 114 -1.48 -18.83 -18.33
CA THR A 114 -2.31 -19.87 -17.72
C THR A 114 -3.72 -19.86 -18.30
N ALA A 115 -4.36 -18.69 -18.37
CA ALA A 115 -5.68 -18.53 -18.97
C ALA A 115 -5.69 -18.96 -20.45
N LEU A 116 -4.69 -18.57 -21.23
CA LEU A 116 -4.57 -18.97 -22.63
C LEU A 116 -4.47 -20.50 -22.79
N LEU A 117 -3.68 -21.16 -21.95
CA LEU A 117 -3.54 -22.62 -21.96
C LEU A 117 -4.85 -23.32 -21.59
N GLN A 118 -5.61 -22.79 -20.63
CA GLN A 118 -6.92 -23.35 -20.25
C GLN A 118 -7.95 -23.21 -21.38
N LEU A 119 -7.90 -22.11 -22.13
CA LEU A 119 -8.79 -21.87 -23.26
C LEU A 119 -8.40 -22.66 -24.52
N LYS A 120 -7.28 -23.39 -24.51
CA LYS A 120 -6.78 -24.16 -25.67
C LYS A 120 -7.85 -25.04 -26.31
N ASN A 121 -8.71 -25.70 -25.52
CA ASN A 121 -9.76 -26.58 -26.05
C ASN A 121 -10.86 -25.80 -26.77
N ILE A 122 -11.19 -24.60 -26.29
CA ILE A 122 -12.17 -23.70 -26.93
C ILE A 122 -11.61 -23.19 -28.25
N TRP A 123 -10.34 -22.80 -28.28
CA TRP A 123 -9.69 -22.26 -29.48
C TRP A 123 -9.48 -23.33 -30.57
N ASN A 124 -9.38 -24.61 -30.16
CA ASN A 124 -9.28 -25.75 -31.08
C ASN A 124 -10.65 -26.36 -31.42
N SER A 125 -11.75 -25.82 -30.90
CA SER A 125 -13.09 -26.25 -31.30
C SER A 125 -13.38 -25.71 -32.70
N LYS A 126 -13.64 -26.62 -33.64
CA LYS A 126 -14.18 -26.29 -34.96
C LYS A 126 -15.61 -25.77 -34.88
#